data_AF-A0A239N1A7-F1
#
_entry.id   AF-A0A239N1A7-F1
#
_cell.length_a   1.000
_cell.length_b   1.000
_cell.length_c   1.000
_cell.angle_alpha   90.00
_cell.angle_beta   90.00
_cell.angle_gamma   90.00
#
_symmetry.space_group_name_H-M   'P 1'
#
loop_
_entity.id
_entity.type
_entity.pdbx_description
1 polymer ?
#
loop_
_entity_poly.entity_id
_entity_poly.type
_entity_poly.pdbx_seq_one_letter_code
_entity_poly.pdbx_strand_id
1 'polypeptide(L)' 'MPNITVELLAGRSVEQRRAFAQAVTAHAVEILGARPQDVRMVFNEITPDIVANGGVLASEDPSRAAVVAAFDKG' A
#
# COMPACT_ATOMS: atom_id res chain seq x y z
N MET A 1 -10.75 1.71 -17.67
CA MET A 1 -9.35 1.37 -17.41
C MET A 1 -8.92 2.03 -16.10
N PRO A 2 -9.15 1.38 -14.94
CA PRO A 2 -8.74 1.91 -13.65
C PRO A 2 -7.21 2.00 -13.54
N ASN A 3 -6.70 3.13 -13.06
CA ASN A 3 -5.30 3.30 -12.67
C ASN A 3 -5.25 3.60 -11.18
N ILE A 4 -4.59 2.74 -10.41
CA ILE A 4 -4.58 2.77 -8.95
C ILE A 4 -3.14 2.99 -8.48
N THR A 5 -2.91 4.05 -7.72
CA THR A 5 -1.66 4.24 -6.99
C THR A 5 -1.86 3.79 -5.55
N VAL A 6 -1.01 2.89 -5.09
CA VAL A 6 -0.98 2.41 -3.71
C VAL A 6 0.24 3.01 -3.06
N GLU A 7 0.03 4.02 -2.23
CA GLU A 7 1.09 4.59 -1.39
C GLU A 7 1.04 3.94 -0.01
N LEU A 8 2.17 3.41 0.45
CA LEU A 8 2.25 2.65 1.70
C LEU A 8 3.64 2.71 2.30
N LEU A 9 3.74 2.49 3.61
CA LEU A 9 5.03 2.34 4.27
C LEU A 9 5.83 1.18 3.66
N ALA A 10 7.13 1.40 3.50
CA ALA A 10 8.08 0.41 2.98
C ALA A 10 8.08 -0.90 3.78
N GLY A 11 8.56 -1.97 3.14
CA GLY A 11 8.84 -3.26 3.79
C GLY A 11 7.73 -4.33 3.70
N ARG A 12 6.68 -4.09 2.90
CA ARG A 12 5.79 -5.19 2.51
C ARG A 12 6.55 -6.22 1.66
N SER A 13 6.24 -7.50 1.86
CA SER A 13 6.81 -8.54 1.00
C SER A 13 6.19 -8.53 -0.39
N VAL A 14 6.87 -9.16 -1.35
CA VAL A 14 6.32 -9.35 -2.71
C VAL A 14 5.00 -10.14 -2.64
N GLU A 15 4.89 -11.11 -1.74
CA GLU A 15 3.71 -11.95 -1.52
C GLU A 15 2.52 -11.12 -1.05
N GLN A 16 2.75 -10.18 -0.14
CA GLN A 16 1.71 -9.26 0.33
C GLN A 16 1.24 -8.34 -0.80
N ARG A 17 2.16 -7.74 -1.56
CA ARG A 17 1.81 -6.89 -2.72
C ARG A 17 1.05 -7.67 -3.79
N ARG A 18 1.45 -8.93 -4.05
CA ARG A 18 0.78 -9.84 -5.00
C ARG A 18 -0.65 -10.14 -4.57
N ALA A 19 -0.85 -10.53 -3.31
CA ALA A 19 -2.17 -10.83 -2.76
C ALA A 19 -3.09 -9.59 -2.82
N PHE A 20 -2.57 -8.42 -2.47
CA PHE A 20 -3.32 -7.16 -2.57
C PHE A 20 -3.71 -6.84 -4.01
N ALA A 21 -2.78 -6.94 -4.96
CA ALA A 21 -3.05 -6.68 -6.38
C ALA A 21 -4.14 -7.61 -6.94
N GLN A 22 -4.12 -8.89 -6.57
CA GLN A 22 -5.14 -9.87 -6.96
C GLN A 22 -6.53 -9.49 -6.43
N ALA A 23 -6.62 -9.18 -5.12
CA ALA A 23 -7.89 -8.84 -4.48
C ALA A 23 -8.50 -7.55 -5.06
N VAL A 24 -7.69 -6.50 -5.21
CA VAL A 24 -8.16 -5.21 -5.75
C VAL A 24 -8.56 -5.35 -7.22
N THR A 25 -7.81 -6.11 -8.02
CA THR A 25 -8.16 -6.36 -9.42
C THR A 25 -9.49 -7.10 -9.53
N ALA A 26 -9.72 -8.14 -8.72
CA ALA A 26 -10.97 -8.89 -8.72
C ALA A 26 -12.17 -7.97 -8.42
N HIS A 27 -12.06 -7.11 -7.40
CA HIS A 27 -13.13 -6.17 -7.07
C HIS A 27 -13.28 -5.03 -8.09
N ALA A 28 -12.21 -4.57 -8.72
CA ALA A 28 -12.31 -3.58 -9.80
C ALA A 28 -13.06 -4.15 -11.01
N VAL A 29 -12.84 -5.43 -11.33
CA VAL A 29 -13.59 -6.13 -12.38
C VAL A 29 -15.06 -6.26 -11.99
N GLU A 30 -15.34 -6.73 -10.77
CA GLU A 30 -16.69 -6.95 -10.25
C GLU A 30 -17.51 -5.65 -10.18
N ILE A 31 -16.96 -4.60 -9.57
CA ILE A 31 -17.69 -3.38 -9.21
C ILE A 31 -17.73 -2.39 -10.38
N LEU A 32 -16.63 -2.26 -11.12
CA LEU A 32 -16.49 -1.26 -12.18
C LEU A 32 -16.69 -1.83 -13.59
N GLY A 33 -16.90 -3.16 -13.71
CA GLY A 33 -16.99 -3.84 -15.00
C GLY A 33 -15.71 -3.74 -15.84
N ALA A 34 -14.55 -3.49 -15.20
CA ALA A 34 -13.27 -3.39 -15.89
C ALA A 34 -12.82 -4.78 -16.40
N ARG A 35 -12.06 -4.82 -17.49
CA ARG A 35 -11.33 -6.04 -17.86
C ARG A 35 -10.09 -6.16 -16.95
N PRO A 36 -9.69 -7.36 -16.51
CA PRO A 36 -8.53 -7.53 -15.63
C PRO A 36 -7.26 -6.86 -16.15
N GLN A 37 -6.98 -6.98 -17.46
CA GLN A 37 -5.81 -6.37 -18.11
C GLN A 37 -5.83 -4.84 -18.16
N ASP A 38 -6.99 -4.21 -17.94
CA ASP A 38 -7.14 -2.75 -17.91
C ASP A 38 -7.00 -2.18 -16.49
N VAL A 39 -6.86 -3.03 -15.47
CA VAL A 39 -6.64 -2.61 -14.08
C VAL A 39 -5.13 -2.51 -13.86
N ARG A 40 -4.63 -1.27 -13.84
CA ARG A 40 -3.22 -0.99 -13.58
C ARG A 40 -3.04 -0.57 -12.13
N MET A 41 -2.03 -1.13 -11.46
CA MET A 41 -1.64 -0.75 -10.10
C MET A 41 -0.15 -0.42 -10.06
N VAL A 42 0.21 0.65 -9.33
CA VAL A 42 1.60 1.01 -9.01
C VAL A 42 1.73 1.13 -7.50
N PHE A 43 2.77 0.54 -6.93
CA PHE A 43 3.09 0.63 -5.50
C PHE A 43 4.21 1.66 -5.29
N ASN A 44 3.94 2.67 -4.47
CA ASN A 44 4.89 3.68 -4.06
C ASN A 44 5.20 3.49 -2.58
N GLU A 45 6.42 3.07 -2.27
CA GLU A 45 6.86 2.90 -0.90
C GLU A 45 7.37 4.23 -0.33
N ILE A 46 6.93 4.55 0.88
CA ILE A 46 7.34 5.74 1.63
C ILE A 46 7.97 5.32 2.97
N THR A 47 8.91 6.10 3.47
CA THR A 47 9.52 5.88 4.77
C THR A 47 8.72 6.61 5.86
N PRO A 48 8.75 6.13 7.11
CA PRO A 48 7.93 6.70 8.19
C PRO A 48 8.32 8.13 8.59
N ASP A 49 9.54 8.57 8.27
CA ASP A 49 10.07 9.90 8.55
C ASP A 49 9.68 10.97 7.52
N ILE A 50 9.06 10.60 6.39
CA ILE A 50 8.64 11.53 5.33
C ILE A 50 7.12 11.69 5.21
N VAL A 51 6.35 11.05 6.10
CA VAL A 51 4.90 11.09 6.08
C VAL A 51 4.35 11.42 7.46
N ALA A 52 3.42 12.36 7.51
CA ALA A 52 2.75 12.77 8.75
C ALA A 52 1.23 12.55 8.66
N ASN A 53 0.63 12.16 9.78
CA ASN A 53 -0.82 12.09 9.95
C ASN A 53 -1.20 12.90 11.19
N GLY A 54 -2.18 13.79 11.05
CA GLY A 54 -2.61 14.63 12.19
C GLY A 54 -1.50 15.49 12.80
N GLY A 55 -0.48 15.87 12.00
CA GLY A 55 0.64 16.69 12.45
C GLY A 55 1.79 15.92 13.12
N VAL A 56 1.75 14.59 13.16
CA VAL A 56 2.80 13.74 13.76
C VAL A 56 3.41 12.85 12.67
N LEU A 57 4.74 12.76 12.61
CA LEU A 57 5.41 11.85 11.68
C LEU A 57 5.04 10.40 12.00
N ALA A 58 4.93 9.55 10.98
CA ALA A 58 4.63 8.14 11.21
C ALA A 58 5.72 7.42 12.02
N SER A 59 6.96 7.92 11.97
CA SER A 59 8.07 7.50 12.84
C SER A 59 7.89 7.88 14.31
N GLU A 60 7.05 8.86 14.62
CA GLU A 60 6.80 9.40 15.96
C GLU A 60 5.44 8.98 16.54
N ASP A 61 4.56 8.39 15.72
CA ASP A 61 3.24 7.93 16.11
C ASP A 61 3.33 6.58 16.86
N PRO A 62 3.07 6.53 18.18
CA PRO A 62 3.21 5.30 18.97
C PRO A 62 2.25 4.19 18.53
N SER A 63 1.10 4.56 17.95
CA SER A 63 0.13 3.59 17.42
C SER A 63 0.58 2.96 16.11
N ARG A 64 1.51 3.61 15.40
CA ARG A 64 2.12 3.12 14.16
C ARG A 64 3.52 2.57 14.35
N ALA A 65 4.16 2.84 15.49
CA ALA A 65 5.49 2.34 15.81
C ALA A 65 5.61 0.82 15.64
N ALA A 66 4.57 0.04 15.98
CA ALA A 66 4.55 -1.41 15.76
C ALA A 66 4.49 -1.80 14.27
N VAL A 67 3.77 -1.03 13.45
CA VAL A 67 3.69 -1.23 12.00
C VAL A 67 5.02 -0.88 11.36
N VAL A 68 5.64 0.24 11.76
CA VAL A 68 6.95 0.67 11.29
C VAL A 68 8.04 -0.34 11.70
N ALA A 69 8.10 -0.73 12.98
CA ALA A 69 9.08 -1.67 13.49
C ALA A 69 8.96 -3.09 12.90
N ALA A 70 7.78 -3.49 12.43
CA ALA A 70 7.59 -4.76 11.73
C ALA A 70 8.31 -4.81 10.38
N PHE A 71 8.65 -3.64 9.82
CA PHE A 71 9.24 -3.49 8.49
C PHE A 71 10.69 -2.97 8.51
N ASP A 72 11.18 -2.44 9.63
CA ASP A 72 12.57 -1.99 9.85
C ASP A 72 13.60 -3.13 10.03
N LYS A 73 13.23 -4.38 9.78
CA LYS A 73 14.19 -5.49 9.80
C LYS A 73 14.97 -5.56 8.48
N GLY A 74 16.00 -4.73 8.39
CA GLY A 74 17.13 -4.91 7.48
C GLY A 74 17.94 -6.17 7.79
#